data_AF-A0A6G0VH15-F1
#
_entry.id   AF-A0A6G0VH15-F1
#
_cell.length_a   1.000
_cell.length_b   1.000
_cell.length_c   1.000
_cell.angle_alpha   90.00
_cell.angle_beta   90.00
_cell.angle_gamma   90.00
#
_symmetry.space_group_name_H-M   'P 1'
#
loop_
_entity.id
_entity.type
_entity.pdbx_description
1 polymer ?
#
loop_
_entity_poly.entity_id
_entity_poly.type
_entity_poly.pdbx_seq_one_letter_code
_entity_poly.pdbx_strand_id
1 'polypeptide(L)'
;WASDEKNLALSIFYKSPSTYKFLRNSKNINLPAESSIRRWIGNSKFKTGFNPNVFKQLKIKADTMDEKERYCTLVFDEMKIKHFLEYSKYLDLVEGYEDLGPLGRSNKLAGQAMVFLIRGLYASWKLPISYFFTSTSVKHTDLSILLIDAIEKLLNCGFIVTAMICDQGKNNVAALVKDLKMTKEKPFVEVKGQKIYSIFDVPHIFKNLRNNFKSNNFIFKGKETSFKDLRDVYEIDKNSGTSRSLLKITDSHMNPGPFQLMSCKLAMQLFSNSMAATIETCIMSKQLKSNTALNTLDMVKELNNLLDVLNSKSLFDKNPFKCAISQERPQQLEFLIKSKSWLENLKKVKSKHRQEE
;
A
#
# COMPACT_ATOMS: atom_id res chain seq x y z
N TRP A 1 31.06 16.55 23.73
CA TRP A 1 29.59 16.43 23.64
C TRP A 1 29.19 15.18 24.38
N ALA A 2 28.45 15.35 25.47
CA ALA A 2 27.86 14.25 26.22
C ALA A 2 26.87 13.49 25.33
N SER A 3 26.55 12.24 25.70
CA SER A 3 25.61 11.39 24.95
C SER A 3 24.25 12.05 24.76
N ASP A 4 23.75 12.73 25.78
CA ASP A 4 22.45 13.41 25.74
C ASP A 4 22.46 14.62 24.80
N GLU A 5 23.52 15.43 24.85
CA GLU A 5 23.70 16.57 23.92
C GLU A 5 23.83 16.09 22.47
N LYS A 6 24.55 14.99 22.26
CA LYS A 6 24.69 14.35 20.95
C LYS A 6 23.32 13.87 20.44
N ASN A 7 22.54 13.19 21.27
CA ASN A 7 21.22 12.68 20.91
C ASN A 7 20.23 13.81 20.64
N LEU A 8 20.27 14.88 21.44
CA LEU A 8 19.46 16.08 21.23
C LEU A 8 19.80 16.75 19.90
N ALA A 9 21.09 16.99 19.64
CA ALA A 9 21.55 17.60 18.40
C ALA A 9 21.18 16.77 17.17
N LEU A 10 21.35 15.44 17.24
CA LEU A 10 20.92 14.51 16.18
C LEU A 10 19.40 14.57 15.96
N SER A 11 18.61 14.62 17.03
CA SER A 11 17.15 14.65 16.95
C SER A 11 16.65 15.94 16.31
N ILE A 12 17.20 17.10 16.70
CA ILE A 12 16.85 18.40 16.10
C ILE A 12 17.24 18.40 14.62
N PHE A 13 18.46 17.97 14.29
CA PHE A 13 18.94 17.93 12.91
C PHE A 13 18.12 16.96 12.04
N TYR A 14 17.73 15.79 12.58
CA TYR A 14 16.88 14.82 11.90
C TYR A 14 15.48 15.37 11.60
N LYS A 15 14.89 16.14 12.54
CA LYS A 15 13.58 16.77 12.33
C LYS A 15 13.65 17.91 11.34
N SER A 16 14.68 18.75 11.42
CA SER A 16 14.84 19.91 10.54
C SER A 16 16.27 20.44 10.54
N PRO A 17 17.05 20.18 9.48
CA PRO A 17 18.37 20.77 9.30
C PRO A 17 18.36 22.30 9.24
N SER A 18 17.29 22.90 8.70
CA SER A 18 17.14 24.36 8.63
C SER A 18 16.91 24.97 10.02
N THR A 19 16.07 24.33 10.85
CA THR A 19 15.88 24.73 12.25
C THR A 19 17.18 24.57 13.03
N TYR A 20 17.91 23.48 12.82
CA TYR A 20 19.22 23.29 13.45
C TYR A 20 20.21 24.42 13.10
N LYS A 21 20.29 24.78 11.81
CA LYS A 21 21.10 25.91 11.33
C LYS A 21 20.69 27.24 11.95
N PHE A 22 19.39 27.51 12.01
CA PHE A 22 18.85 28.73 12.61
C PHE A 22 19.17 28.82 14.11
N LEU A 23 18.95 27.74 14.86
CA LEU A 23 19.24 27.69 16.30
C LEU A 23 20.73 27.91 16.58
N ARG A 24 21.59 27.29 15.78
CA ARG A 24 23.04 27.41 15.92
C ARG A 24 23.57 28.78 15.50
N ASN A 25 23.19 29.27 14.32
CA ASN A 25 23.80 30.43 13.69
C ASN A 25 23.08 31.76 13.98
N SER A 26 21.76 31.73 14.18
CA SER A 26 20.93 32.95 14.38
C SER A 26 20.50 33.15 15.82
N LYS A 27 20.39 32.06 16.60
CA LYS A 27 20.08 32.12 18.04
C LYS A 27 21.28 31.83 18.94
N ASN A 28 22.47 31.65 18.35
CA ASN A 28 23.74 31.39 19.05
C ASN A 28 23.64 30.29 20.12
N ILE A 29 22.78 29.29 19.90
CA ILE A 29 22.69 28.15 20.81
C ILE A 29 23.92 27.27 20.58
N ASN A 30 24.56 26.86 21.67
CA ASN A 30 25.77 26.03 21.62
C ASN A 30 25.44 24.61 21.14
N LEU A 31 25.43 24.43 19.83
CA LEU A 31 25.15 23.16 19.15
C LEU A 31 26.38 22.68 18.35
N PRO A 32 26.60 21.36 18.26
CA PRO A 32 27.67 20.79 17.45
C PRO A 32 27.72 21.32 16.02
N ALA A 33 28.91 21.36 15.42
CA ALA A 33 29.01 21.66 13.99
C ALA A 33 28.31 20.59 13.14
N GLU A 34 27.73 20.97 12.00
CA GLU A 34 27.08 20.03 11.07
C GLU A 34 28.02 18.90 10.62
N SER A 35 29.31 19.19 10.47
CA SER A 35 30.34 18.19 10.16
C SER A 35 30.43 17.10 11.23
N SER A 36 30.27 17.46 12.51
CA SER A 36 30.25 16.51 13.62
C SER A 36 29.00 15.65 13.59
N ILE A 37 27.84 16.24 13.29
CA ILE A 37 26.59 15.49 13.11
C ILE A 37 26.70 14.51 11.96
N ARG A 38 27.15 14.95 10.79
CA ARG A 38 27.34 14.09 9.60
C ARG A 38 28.30 12.95 9.90
N ARG A 39 29.39 13.21 10.63
CA ARG A 39 30.32 12.17 11.09
C ARG A 39 29.66 11.17 12.02
N TRP A 40 28.82 11.62 12.96
CA TRP A 40 28.10 10.71 13.86
C TRP A 40 27.09 9.83 13.12
N ILE A 41 26.35 10.38 12.15
CA ILE A 41 25.40 9.63 11.31
C ILE A 41 26.17 8.63 10.43
N GLY A 42 27.24 9.08 9.79
CA GLY A 42 28.06 8.30 8.87
C GLY A 42 28.80 7.11 9.50
N ASN A 43 28.86 7.00 10.82
CA ASN A 43 29.39 5.81 11.49
C ASN A 43 28.51 4.57 11.29
N SER A 44 27.22 4.75 10.95
CA SER A 44 26.32 3.62 10.74
C SER A 44 26.46 3.07 9.33
N LYS A 45 27.14 1.93 9.20
CA LYS A 45 27.31 1.21 7.93
C LYS A 45 26.02 0.51 7.54
N PHE A 46 25.25 1.10 6.63
CA PHE A 46 24.15 0.42 5.95
C PHE A 46 24.62 -0.03 4.57
N LYS A 47 24.50 -1.33 4.31
CA LYS A 47 24.76 -1.95 3.01
C LYS A 47 23.45 -2.52 2.50
N THR A 48 23.36 -2.67 1.18
CA THR A 48 22.25 -3.35 0.51
C THR A 48 22.06 -4.76 1.07
N GLY A 49 20.81 -5.17 1.21
CA GLY A 49 20.42 -6.46 1.78
C GLY A 49 20.15 -6.44 3.28
N PHE A 50 20.29 -7.62 3.90
CA PHE A 50 19.96 -7.83 5.31
C PHE A 50 21.14 -7.47 6.21
N ASN A 51 21.01 -6.37 6.96
CA ASN A 51 22.08 -5.94 7.87
C ASN A 51 22.06 -6.72 9.20
N PRO A 52 23.09 -7.52 9.53
CA PRO A 52 23.11 -8.33 10.75
C PRO A 52 22.99 -7.50 12.03
N ASN A 53 23.51 -6.27 12.04
CA ASN A 53 23.42 -5.39 13.19
C ASN A 53 21.97 -4.96 13.46
N VAL A 54 21.19 -4.72 12.40
CA VAL A 54 19.76 -4.39 12.54
C VAL A 54 18.99 -5.56 13.12
N PHE A 55 19.23 -6.78 12.62
CA PHE A 55 18.59 -7.99 13.15
C PHE A 55 19.01 -8.31 14.60
N LYS A 56 20.27 -8.05 14.97
CA LYS A 56 20.73 -8.18 16.36
C LYS A 56 20.00 -7.22 17.30
N GLN A 57 19.85 -5.96 16.91
CA GLN A 57 19.09 -4.97 17.68
C GLN A 57 17.60 -5.31 17.74
N LEU A 58 17.04 -5.80 16.63
CA LEU A 58 15.66 -6.29 16.56
C LEU A 58 15.42 -7.44 17.52
N LYS A 59 16.35 -8.40 17.62
CA LYS A 59 16.25 -9.51 18.58
C LYS A 59 16.23 -9.01 20.03
N ILE A 60 17.16 -8.15 20.40
CA ILE A 60 17.19 -7.53 21.75
C ILE A 60 15.87 -6.81 22.03
N LYS A 61 15.33 -6.10 21.03
CA LYS A 61 14.07 -5.39 21.20
C LYS A 61 12.88 -6.35 21.34
N ALA A 62 12.85 -7.42 20.54
CA ALA A 62 11.81 -8.45 20.61
C ALA A 62 11.79 -9.17 21.96
N ASP A 63 12.95 -9.39 22.57
CA ASP A 63 13.06 -10.00 23.90
C ASP A 63 12.44 -9.11 25.01
N THR A 64 12.40 -7.78 24.79
CA THR A 64 11.75 -6.82 25.71
C THR A 64 10.28 -6.56 25.38
N MET A 65 9.77 -7.08 24.26
CA MET A 65 8.42 -6.84 23.78
C MET A 65 7.46 -7.90 24.30
N ASP A 66 6.25 -7.46 24.64
CA ASP A 66 5.16 -8.39 24.94
C ASP A 66 4.83 -9.23 23.70
N GLU A 67 4.25 -10.41 23.92
CA GLU A 67 3.89 -11.33 22.83
C GLU A 67 3.00 -10.66 21.77
N LYS A 68 2.03 -9.84 22.19
CA LYS A 68 1.16 -9.09 21.28
C LYS A 68 1.94 -8.07 20.43
N GLU A 69 2.98 -7.44 20.97
CA GLU A 69 3.76 -6.44 20.23
C GLU A 69 4.66 -7.06 19.16
N ARG A 70 4.99 -8.35 19.32
CA ARG A 70 5.81 -9.13 18.39
C ARG A 70 5.08 -9.55 17.12
N TYR A 71 3.74 -9.45 17.08
CA TYR A 71 2.96 -9.69 15.87
C TYR A 71 3.20 -8.59 14.84
N CYS A 72 3.63 -8.97 13.64
CA CYS A 72 3.91 -8.02 12.58
C CYS A 72 3.53 -8.54 11.19
N THR A 73 3.42 -7.60 10.25
CA THR A 73 3.28 -7.86 8.83
C THR A 73 4.54 -7.42 8.10
N LEU A 74 4.95 -8.20 7.10
CA LEU A 74 5.99 -7.83 6.17
C LEU A 74 5.36 -7.10 4.97
N VAL A 75 5.76 -5.86 4.73
CA VAL A 75 5.30 -5.04 3.60
C VAL A 75 6.48 -4.81 2.68
N PHE A 76 6.29 -4.95 1.38
CA PHE A 76 7.35 -4.67 0.41
C PHE A 76 6.81 -3.96 -0.82
N ASP A 77 7.60 -3.03 -1.34
CA ASP A 77 7.27 -2.25 -2.54
C ASP A 77 8.54 -1.76 -3.25
N GLU A 78 8.42 -1.47 -4.54
CA GLU A 78 9.47 -0.92 -5.40
C GLU A 78 9.30 0.59 -5.56
N MET A 79 10.38 1.35 -5.35
CA MET A 79 10.42 2.79 -5.66
C MET A 79 11.37 3.07 -6.81
N LYS A 80 10.96 3.95 -7.74
CA LYS A 80 11.84 4.43 -8.79
C LYS A 80 12.90 5.35 -8.21
N ILE A 81 14.16 5.14 -8.60
CA ILE A 81 15.29 5.98 -8.24
C ILE A 81 15.94 6.55 -9.51
N LYS A 82 16.70 7.63 -9.36
CA LYS A 82 17.47 8.19 -10.47
C LYS A 82 18.70 7.34 -10.70
N HIS A 83 18.97 6.99 -11.96
CA HIS A 83 20.24 6.39 -12.35
C HIS A 83 21.38 7.37 -12.04
N PHE A 84 22.26 6.99 -11.12
CA PHE A 84 23.38 7.80 -10.69
C PHE A 84 24.47 6.90 -10.12
N LEU A 85 25.71 7.09 -10.56
CA LEU A 85 26.87 6.38 -10.03
C LEU A 85 27.68 7.32 -9.16
N GLU A 86 28.03 6.88 -7.97
CA GLU A 86 28.87 7.63 -7.04
C GLU A 86 29.89 6.71 -6.39
N TYR A 87 31.15 7.13 -6.30
CA TYR A 87 32.15 6.37 -5.57
C TYR A 87 32.10 6.72 -4.08
N SER A 88 31.67 5.75 -3.27
CA SER A 88 31.66 5.87 -1.81
C SER A 88 33.02 5.51 -1.26
N LYS A 89 33.83 6.52 -0.92
CA LYS A 89 35.13 6.36 -0.22
C LYS A 89 34.99 5.58 1.09
N TYR A 90 33.82 5.66 1.72
CA TYR A 90 33.55 5.05 3.01
C TYR A 90 33.29 3.53 2.92
N LEU A 91 32.62 3.10 1.84
CA LEU A 91 32.37 1.68 1.55
C LEU A 91 33.45 1.06 0.65
N ASP A 92 34.34 1.90 0.12
CA ASP A 92 35.29 1.58 -0.96
C ASP A 92 34.60 0.88 -2.14
N LEU A 93 33.51 1.49 -2.58
CA LEU A 93 32.57 0.88 -3.52
C LEU A 93 31.94 1.95 -4.41
N VAL A 94 31.80 1.67 -5.71
CA VAL A 94 30.93 2.46 -6.58
C VAL A 94 29.48 2.09 -6.30
N GLU A 95 28.66 3.03 -5.85
CA GLU A 95 27.23 2.88 -5.62
C GLU A 95 26.43 3.20 -6.90
N GLY A 96 25.17 2.77 -6.96
CA GLY A 96 24.27 3.03 -8.09
C GLY A 96 24.14 1.92 -9.13
N TYR A 97 24.80 0.79 -8.88
CA TYR A 97 24.59 -0.44 -9.63
C TYR A 97 23.52 -1.32 -8.98
N GLU A 98 22.94 -2.22 -9.77
CA GLU A 98 22.03 -3.26 -9.30
C GLU A 98 22.75 -4.17 -8.29
N ASP A 99 22.16 -4.29 -7.11
CA ASP A 99 22.69 -4.97 -5.94
C ASP A 99 21.52 -5.65 -5.21
N LEU A 100 21.47 -6.98 -5.32
CA LEU A 100 20.46 -7.81 -4.67
C LEU A 100 20.98 -8.40 -3.36
N GLY A 101 22.04 -7.81 -2.77
CA GLY A 101 22.63 -8.23 -1.51
C GLY A 101 23.15 -9.68 -1.59
N PRO A 102 22.51 -10.65 -0.90
CA PRO A 102 22.95 -12.05 -0.91
C PRO A 102 22.95 -12.71 -2.30
N LEU A 103 22.16 -12.23 -3.25
CA LEU A 103 22.12 -12.76 -4.62
C LEU A 103 23.19 -12.17 -5.54
N GLY A 104 24.00 -11.25 -5.02
CA GLY A 104 25.10 -10.63 -5.73
C GLY A 104 24.74 -9.33 -6.44
N ARG A 105 25.72 -8.81 -7.17
CA ARG A 105 25.72 -7.50 -7.79
C ARG A 105 25.96 -7.63 -9.29
N SER A 106 25.33 -6.77 -10.07
CA SER A 106 25.51 -6.73 -11.53
C SER A 106 26.01 -5.36 -12.02
N ASN A 107 26.53 -5.32 -13.25
CA ASN A 107 27.06 -4.09 -13.85
C ASN A 107 25.95 -3.19 -14.44
N LYS A 108 24.68 -3.47 -14.15
CA LYS A 108 23.54 -2.67 -14.62
C LYS A 108 23.30 -1.51 -13.67
N LEU A 109 22.92 -0.35 -14.22
CA LEU A 109 22.53 0.79 -13.39
C LEU A 109 21.23 0.51 -12.67
N ALA A 110 21.17 0.84 -11.39
CA ALA A 110 19.96 0.72 -10.58
C ALA A 110 18.97 1.84 -10.96
N GLY A 111 17.76 1.44 -11.33
CA GLY A 111 16.63 2.34 -11.63
C GLY A 111 15.50 2.21 -10.61
N GLN A 112 15.55 1.21 -9.75
CA GLN A 112 14.59 0.97 -8.69
C GLN A 112 15.24 0.50 -7.40
N ALA A 113 14.56 0.74 -6.28
CA ALA A 113 14.89 0.22 -4.97
C ALA A 113 13.69 -0.55 -4.40
N MET A 114 13.87 -1.84 -4.13
CA MET A 114 12.93 -2.68 -3.40
C MET A 114 13.19 -2.52 -1.91
N VAL A 115 12.17 -2.19 -1.12
CA VAL A 115 12.32 -2.00 0.33
C VAL A 115 11.40 -2.95 1.08
N PHE A 116 11.95 -3.63 2.08
CA PHE A 116 11.18 -4.47 2.99
C PHE A 116 10.98 -3.72 4.31
N LEU A 117 9.73 -3.62 4.72
CA LEU A 117 9.26 -2.91 5.90
C LEU A 117 8.48 -3.88 6.77
N ILE A 118 8.77 -3.91 8.07
CA ILE A 118 7.90 -4.58 9.03
C ILE A 118 7.01 -3.56 9.73
N ARG A 119 5.77 -3.95 10.00
CA ARG A 119 4.79 -3.13 10.72
C ARG A 119 4.12 -3.96 11.80
N GLY A 120 4.05 -3.42 13.02
CA GLY A 120 3.31 -4.04 14.13
C GLY A 120 1.82 -4.13 13.84
N LEU A 121 1.20 -5.25 14.23
CA LEU A 121 -0.24 -5.46 14.09
C LEU A 121 -1.02 -4.83 15.26
N TYR A 122 -0.67 -5.23 16.49
CA TYR A 122 -1.33 -4.73 17.69
C TYR A 122 -0.71 -3.43 18.22
N ALA A 123 0.57 -3.18 17.90
CA ALA A 123 1.30 -2.00 18.33
C ALA A 123 1.68 -1.10 17.15
N SER A 124 1.60 0.22 17.36
CA SER A 124 1.84 1.21 16.30
C SER A 124 3.34 1.48 16.10
N TRP A 125 4.04 0.55 15.47
CA TRP A 125 5.43 0.73 15.05
C TRP A 125 5.66 0.24 13.61
N LYS A 126 6.68 0.80 12.95
CA LYS A 126 7.12 0.40 11.62
C LYS A 126 8.63 0.57 11.49
N LEU A 127 9.29 -0.36 10.81
CA LEU A 127 10.74 -0.32 10.63
C LEU A 127 11.15 -0.91 9.27
N PRO A 128 11.95 -0.20 8.45
CA PRO A 128 12.57 -0.79 7.27
C PRO A 128 13.69 -1.74 7.70
N ILE A 129 13.69 -2.96 7.19
CA ILE A 129 14.66 -4.02 7.58
C ILE A 129 15.77 -4.21 6.55
N SER A 130 15.44 -4.02 5.28
CA SER A 130 16.37 -4.20 4.18
C SER A 130 15.92 -3.42 2.96
N TYR A 131 16.87 -3.15 2.07
CA TYR A 131 16.62 -2.61 0.75
C TYR A 131 17.52 -3.31 -0.27
N PHE A 132 17.07 -3.35 -1.52
CA PHE A 132 17.75 -3.96 -2.65
C PHE A 132 17.65 -3.03 -3.85
N PHE A 133 18.68 -2.98 -4.68
CA PHE A 133 18.71 -2.15 -5.88
C PHE A 133 18.56 -3.01 -7.12
N THR A 134 17.65 -2.61 -8.01
CA THR A 134 17.42 -3.29 -9.29
C THR A 134 17.45 -2.33 -10.45
N SER A 135 17.83 -2.84 -11.63
CA SER A 135 17.86 -2.01 -12.83
C SER A 135 16.46 -1.66 -13.32
N THR A 136 15.55 -2.64 -13.36
CA THR A 136 14.19 -2.43 -13.88
C THR A 136 13.09 -2.93 -12.95
N SER A 137 13.25 -4.09 -12.34
CA SER A 137 12.37 -4.66 -11.30
C SER A 137 13.02 -5.95 -10.79
N VAL A 138 12.70 -6.36 -9.57
CA VAL A 138 13.16 -7.64 -9.02
C VAL A 138 12.48 -8.79 -9.76
N LYS A 139 13.25 -9.79 -10.21
CA LYS A 139 12.69 -11.00 -10.81
C LYS A 139 11.88 -11.76 -9.76
N HIS A 140 10.80 -12.41 -10.19
CA HIS A 140 9.93 -13.14 -9.26
C HIS A 140 10.67 -14.24 -8.48
N THR A 141 11.60 -14.94 -9.13
CA THR A 141 12.45 -15.96 -8.50
C THR A 141 13.28 -15.38 -7.36
N ASP A 142 13.98 -14.29 -7.63
CA ASP A 142 14.88 -13.62 -6.70
C ASP A 142 14.08 -13.03 -5.54
N LEU A 143 12.93 -12.43 -5.84
CA LEU A 143 12.00 -11.89 -4.84
C LEU A 143 11.51 -12.98 -3.89
N SER A 144 11.11 -14.15 -4.40
CA SER A 144 10.64 -15.26 -3.56
C SER A 144 11.70 -15.73 -2.57
N ILE A 145 12.96 -15.81 -3.00
CA ILE A 145 14.11 -16.19 -2.16
C ILE A 145 14.31 -15.13 -1.08
N LEU A 146 14.33 -13.85 -1.46
CA LEU A 146 14.50 -12.74 -0.52
C LEU A 146 13.36 -12.65 0.51
N LEU A 147 12.12 -12.95 0.11
CA LEU A 147 10.96 -12.95 1.02
C LEU A 147 11.08 -14.05 2.07
N ILE A 148 11.42 -15.27 1.66
CA ILE A 148 11.62 -16.38 2.59
C ILE A 148 12.80 -16.08 3.53
N ASP A 149 13.91 -15.55 3.01
CA ASP A 149 15.07 -15.19 3.84
C ASP A 149 14.73 -14.09 4.86
N ALA A 150 13.95 -13.07 4.45
CA ALA A 150 13.46 -12.03 5.36
C ALA A 150 12.60 -12.61 6.47
N ILE A 151 11.64 -13.47 6.12
CA ILE A 151 10.75 -14.14 7.07
C ILE A 151 11.55 -14.98 8.04
N GLU A 152 12.46 -15.82 7.56
CA GLU A 152 13.24 -16.71 8.42
C GLU A 152 14.09 -15.93 9.43
N LYS A 153 14.67 -14.80 9.00
CA LYS A 153 15.42 -13.89 9.87
C LYS A 153 14.53 -13.23 10.91
N LEU A 154 13.31 -12.82 10.56
CA LEU A 154 12.35 -12.23 11.49
C LEU A 154 11.87 -13.25 12.54
N LEU A 155 11.55 -14.47 12.11
CA LEU A 155 11.17 -15.57 13.01
C LEU A 155 12.31 -15.91 13.98
N ASN A 156 13.56 -15.96 13.50
CA ASN A 156 14.75 -16.17 14.33
C ASN A 156 15.00 -15.05 15.36
N CYS A 157 14.49 -13.84 15.09
CA CYS A 157 14.56 -12.72 16.03
C CYS A 157 13.43 -12.74 17.07
N GLY A 158 12.49 -13.68 16.99
CA GLY A 158 11.35 -13.80 17.92
C GLY A 158 10.10 -13.02 17.50
N PHE A 159 10.06 -12.46 16.28
CA PHE A 159 8.85 -11.84 15.74
C PHE A 159 7.88 -12.89 15.18
N ILE A 160 6.59 -12.58 15.23
CA ILE A 160 5.52 -13.43 14.73
C ILE A 160 4.97 -12.78 13.45
N VAL A 161 5.48 -13.23 12.29
CA VAL A 161 5.07 -12.70 10.99
C VAL A 161 3.76 -13.38 10.56
N THR A 162 2.68 -12.63 10.42
CA THR A 162 1.36 -13.19 10.07
C THR A 162 1.01 -13.06 8.60
N ALA A 163 1.42 -11.96 7.97
CA ALA A 163 1.08 -11.68 6.59
C ALA A 163 2.18 -10.92 5.85
N MET A 164 2.23 -11.14 4.55
CA MET A 164 2.97 -10.38 3.55
C MET A 164 2.01 -9.47 2.79
N ILE A 165 2.38 -8.20 2.61
CA ILE A 165 1.58 -7.20 1.90
C ILE A 165 2.36 -6.63 0.73
N CYS A 166 1.78 -6.68 -0.46
CA CYS A 166 2.36 -6.13 -1.68
C CYS A 166 1.32 -5.59 -2.65
N ASP A 167 1.77 -4.89 -3.68
CA ASP A 167 0.92 -4.47 -4.79
C ASP A 167 0.60 -5.64 -5.76
N GLN A 168 -0.14 -5.36 -6.84
CA GLN A 168 -0.49 -6.33 -7.88
C GLN A 168 0.49 -6.34 -9.05
N GLY A 169 1.75 -5.96 -8.83
CA GLY A 169 2.81 -6.03 -9.82
C GLY A 169 2.99 -7.45 -10.36
N LYS A 170 3.29 -7.59 -11.67
CA LYS A 170 3.40 -8.92 -12.32
C LYS A 170 4.43 -9.82 -11.64
N ASN A 171 5.58 -9.26 -11.23
CA ASN A 171 6.63 -10.00 -10.56
C ASN A 171 6.22 -10.40 -9.14
N ASN A 172 5.54 -9.51 -8.40
CA ASN A 172 5.02 -9.79 -7.06
C ASN A 172 3.99 -10.91 -7.09
N VAL A 173 3.02 -10.84 -8.01
CA VAL A 173 2.02 -11.91 -8.20
C VAL A 173 2.67 -13.21 -8.62
N ALA A 174 3.66 -13.18 -9.53
CA ALA A 174 4.38 -14.38 -9.95
C ALA A 174 5.17 -15.00 -8.79
N ALA A 175 5.83 -14.20 -7.95
CA ALA A 175 6.59 -14.69 -6.80
C ALA A 175 5.66 -15.42 -5.81
N LEU A 176 4.51 -14.84 -5.49
CA LEU A 176 3.54 -15.44 -4.58
C LEU A 176 2.87 -16.69 -5.17
N VAL A 177 2.37 -16.61 -6.41
CA VAL A 177 1.55 -17.68 -6.99
C VAL A 177 2.39 -18.80 -7.58
N LYS A 178 3.44 -18.48 -8.35
CA LYS A 178 4.24 -19.49 -9.05
C LYS A 178 5.32 -20.08 -8.16
N ASP A 179 6.10 -19.23 -7.49
CA ASP A 179 7.28 -19.69 -6.75
C ASP A 179 6.91 -20.18 -5.34
N LEU A 180 6.08 -19.42 -4.62
CA LEU A 180 5.56 -19.82 -3.30
C LEU A 180 4.32 -20.73 -3.37
N LYS A 181 3.85 -21.07 -4.58
CA LYS A 181 2.72 -22.00 -4.84
C LYS A 181 1.43 -21.61 -4.11
N MET A 182 1.18 -20.33 -3.92
CA MET A 182 -0.02 -19.84 -3.25
C MET A 182 -1.22 -19.90 -4.19
N THR A 183 -2.35 -20.40 -3.69
CA THR A 183 -3.60 -20.52 -4.46
C THR A 183 -4.74 -19.79 -3.75
N LYS A 184 -5.91 -19.70 -4.39
CA LYS A 184 -7.11 -19.11 -3.77
C LYS A 184 -7.55 -19.87 -2.51
N GLU A 185 -7.35 -21.19 -2.50
CA GLU A 185 -7.71 -22.08 -1.40
C GLU A 185 -6.61 -22.11 -0.32
N LYS A 186 -5.35 -21.98 -0.75
CA LYS A 186 -4.17 -21.91 0.12
C LYS A 186 -3.45 -20.57 -0.07
N PRO A 187 -3.99 -19.45 0.45
CA PRO A 187 -3.39 -18.12 0.33
C PRO A 187 -2.30 -17.88 1.37
N PHE A 188 -1.57 -18.93 1.76
CA PHE A 188 -0.49 -18.88 2.74
C PHE A 188 0.68 -19.76 2.33
N VAL A 189 1.87 -19.34 2.72
CA VAL A 189 3.08 -20.16 2.71
C VAL A 189 3.39 -20.59 4.14
N GLU A 190 3.94 -21.78 4.31
CA GLU A 190 4.36 -22.28 5.62
C GLU A 190 5.87 -22.19 5.74
N VAL A 191 6.35 -21.42 6.72
CA VAL A 191 7.77 -21.22 6.99
C VAL A 191 8.02 -21.53 8.46
N LYS A 192 8.88 -22.51 8.74
CA LYS A 192 9.19 -22.99 10.11
C LYS A 192 7.93 -23.34 10.94
N GLY A 193 6.93 -23.95 10.31
CA GLY A 193 5.67 -24.34 10.96
C GLY A 193 4.68 -23.19 11.17
N GLN A 194 4.99 -21.96 10.74
CA GLN A 194 4.10 -20.82 10.81
C GLN A 194 3.47 -20.51 9.45
N LYS A 195 2.15 -20.33 9.43
CA LYS A 195 1.40 -19.91 8.24
C LYS A 195 1.49 -18.40 8.06
N ILE A 196 1.95 -17.98 6.90
CA ILE A 196 2.11 -16.56 6.53
C ILE A 196 1.24 -16.29 5.32
N TYR A 197 0.22 -15.45 5.53
CA TYR A 197 -0.78 -15.14 4.51
C TYR A 197 -0.30 -14.06 3.54
N SER A 198 -0.78 -14.07 2.30
CA SER A 198 -0.57 -12.94 1.37
C SER A 198 -1.79 -12.04 1.31
N ILE A 199 -1.57 -10.74 1.37
CA ILE A 199 -2.61 -9.71 1.22
C ILE A 199 -2.14 -8.73 0.14
N PHE A 200 -3.01 -8.42 -0.81
CA PHE A 200 -2.75 -7.38 -1.79
C PHE A 200 -3.21 -6.02 -1.29
N ASP A 201 -2.51 -4.95 -1.68
CA ASP A 201 -2.88 -3.58 -1.32
C ASP A 201 -4.28 -3.20 -1.84
N VAL A 202 -5.22 -3.06 -0.90
CA VAL A 202 -6.63 -2.80 -1.18
C VAL A 202 -6.86 -1.50 -1.97
N PRO A 203 -6.27 -0.35 -1.60
CA PRO A 203 -6.29 0.86 -2.41
C PRO A 203 -5.90 0.63 -3.89
N HIS A 204 -4.84 -0.14 -4.15
CA HIS A 204 -4.45 -0.48 -5.52
C HIS A 204 -5.46 -1.39 -6.24
N ILE A 205 -6.11 -2.32 -5.55
CA ILE A 205 -7.20 -3.12 -6.12
C ILE A 205 -8.35 -2.22 -6.57
N PHE A 206 -8.81 -1.30 -5.72
CA PHE A 206 -9.91 -0.38 -6.06
C PHE A 206 -9.55 0.58 -7.20
N LYS A 207 -8.29 1.04 -7.25
CA LYS A 207 -7.75 1.79 -8.39
C LYS A 207 -7.88 0.97 -9.69
N ASN A 208 -7.45 -0.30 -9.67
CA ASN A 208 -7.52 -1.18 -10.83
C ASN A 208 -8.97 -1.52 -11.21
N LEU A 209 -9.85 -1.69 -10.24
CA LEU A 209 -11.29 -1.89 -10.45
C LEU A 209 -11.90 -0.68 -11.16
N ARG A 210 -11.63 0.54 -10.67
CA ARG A 210 -12.07 1.79 -11.30
C ARG A 210 -11.56 1.92 -12.73
N ASN A 211 -10.28 1.63 -12.97
CA ASN A 211 -9.71 1.73 -14.31
C ASN A 211 -10.35 0.71 -15.27
N ASN A 212 -10.64 -0.50 -14.80
CA ASN A 212 -11.35 -1.50 -15.59
C ASN A 212 -12.81 -1.10 -15.85
N PHE A 213 -13.51 -0.54 -14.85
CA PHE A 213 -14.89 -0.08 -14.98
C PHE A 213 -15.02 1.10 -15.93
N LYS A 214 -14.07 2.05 -15.90
CA LYS A 214 -14.04 3.18 -16.84
C LYS A 214 -13.96 2.70 -18.28
N SER A 215 -13.12 1.69 -18.55
CA SER A 215 -12.92 1.19 -19.91
C SER A 215 -13.94 0.13 -20.34
N ASN A 216 -14.65 -0.52 -19.41
CA ASN A 216 -15.50 -1.69 -19.69
C ASN A 216 -16.64 -1.78 -18.67
N ASN A 217 -17.77 -2.31 -19.09
CA ASN A 217 -18.89 -2.58 -18.18
C ASN A 217 -18.64 -3.86 -17.37
N PHE A 218 -19.36 -4.03 -16.26
CA PHE A 218 -19.32 -5.25 -15.46
C PHE A 218 -20.68 -5.93 -15.42
N ILE A 219 -20.68 -7.27 -15.40
CA ILE A 219 -21.83 -8.07 -14.99
C ILE A 219 -21.69 -8.34 -13.50
N PHE A 220 -22.53 -7.69 -12.71
CA PHE A 220 -22.61 -7.83 -11.27
C PHE A 220 -23.91 -8.56 -10.91
N LYS A 221 -23.81 -9.67 -10.17
CA LYS A 221 -24.96 -10.54 -9.81
C LYS A 221 -25.84 -10.92 -11.02
N GLY A 222 -25.21 -11.19 -12.17
CA GLY A 222 -25.90 -11.56 -13.41
C GLY A 222 -26.50 -10.39 -14.20
N LYS A 223 -26.36 -9.14 -13.73
CA LYS A 223 -26.91 -7.95 -14.39
C LYS A 223 -25.82 -6.98 -14.82
N GLU A 224 -26.02 -6.30 -15.94
CA GLU A 224 -25.05 -5.32 -16.44
C GLU A 224 -25.08 -4.03 -15.62
N THR A 225 -23.88 -3.50 -15.38
CA THR A 225 -23.60 -2.21 -14.73
C THR A 225 -22.77 -1.36 -15.68
N SER A 226 -23.02 -0.05 -15.70
CA SER A 226 -22.32 0.84 -16.62
C SER A 226 -21.64 2.00 -15.91
N PHE A 227 -20.40 2.28 -16.32
CA PHE A 227 -19.71 3.50 -15.91
C PHE A 227 -20.41 4.76 -16.45
N LYS A 228 -21.18 4.63 -17.53
CA LYS A 228 -21.97 5.73 -18.08
C LYS A 228 -22.98 6.26 -17.06
N ASP A 229 -23.60 5.38 -16.26
CA ASP A 229 -24.54 5.78 -15.21
C ASP A 229 -23.87 6.72 -14.19
N LEU A 230 -22.60 6.48 -13.83
CA LEU A 230 -21.85 7.35 -12.92
C LEU A 230 -21.56 8.72 -13.54
N ARG A 231 -21.25 8.75 -14.84
CA ARG A 231 -21.01 9.99 -15.58
C ARG A 231 -22.29 10.81 -15.70
N ASP A 232 -23.39 10.17 -16.08
CA ASP A 232 -24.70 10.81 -16.25
C ASP A 232 -25.19 11.39 -14.92
N VAL A 233 -25.05 10.66 -13.82
CA VAL A 233 -25.39 11.17 -12.47
C VAL A 233 -24.53 12.36 -12.07
N TYR A 234 -23.23 12.31 -12.38
CA TYR A 234 -22.35 13.44 -12.09
C TYR A 234 -22.71 14.68 -12.91
N GLU A 235 -23.05 14.55 -14.19
CA GLU A 235 -23.51 15.68 -15.00
C GLU A 235 -24.86 16.23 -14.52
N ILE A 236 -25.80 15.37 -14.10
CA ILE A 236 -27.07 15.80 -13.50
C ILE A 236 -26.81 16.58 -12.20
N ASP A 237 -25.96 16.07 -11.31
CA ASP A 237 -25.62 16.76 -10.05
C ASP A 237 -24.87 18.06 -10.30
N LYS A 238 -23.91 18.07 -11.25
CA LYS A 238 -23.13 19.27 -11.61
C LYS A 238 -24.00 20.39 -12.18
N ASN A 239 -25.01 20.03 -12.97
CA ASN A 239 -25.94 20.99 -13.58
C ASN A 239 -27.14 21.33 -12.66
N SER A 240 -27.22 20.73 -11.47
CA SER A 240 -28.26 21.08 -10.50
C SER A 240 -28.04 22.51 -9.98
N GLY A 241 -29.00 23.40 -10.24
CA GLY A 241 -28.91 24.82 -9.91
C GLY A 241 -29.10 25.17 -8.43
N THR A 242 -29.51 24.20 -7.59
CA THR A 242 -29.87 24.43 -6.19
C THR A 242 -28.87 23.86 -5.19
N SER A 243 -28.47 22.59 -5.31
CA SER A 243 -27.55 21.96 -4.35
C SER A 243 -26.84 20.75 -4.94
N ARG A 244 -25.51 20.75 -4.90
CA ARG A 244 -24.67 19.62 -5.34
C ARG A 244 -24.44 18.63 -4.20
N SER A 245 -24.74 17.36 -4.46
CA SER A 245 -24.50 16.26 -3.51
C SER A 245 -23.08 15.72 -3.62
N LEU A 246 -22.47 15.77 -4.81
CA LEU A 246 -21.16 15.18 -5.08
C LEU A 246 -20.00 16.19 -4.94
N LEU A 247 -19.93 16.90 -3.81
CA LEU A 247 -18.95 17.97 -3.55
C LEU A 247 -17.47 17.57 -3.72
N LYS A 248 -17.16 16.28 -3.52
CA LYS A 248 -15.80 15.74 -3.61
C LYS A 248 -15.45 15.19 -4.99
N ILE A 249 -16.46 14.97 -5.84
CA ILE A 249 -16.28 14.43 -7.18
C ILE A 249 -16.08 15.59 -8.15
N THR A 250 -15.17 15.39 -9.08
CA THR A 250 -14.76 16.40 -10.05
C THR A 250 -14.61 15.74 -11.41
N ASP A 251 -14.42 16.55 -12.45
CA ASP A 251 -14.21 16.05 -13.82
C ASP A 251 -13.01 15.07 -13.90
N SER A 252 -12.01 15.23 -13.02
CA SER A 252 -10.86 14.33 -12.90
C SER A 252 -11.20 12.92 -12.40
N HIS A 253 -12.39 12.70 -11.81
CA HIS A 253 -12.86 11.38 -11.42
C HIS A 253 -13.46 10.61 -12.60
N MET A 254 -14.20 11.31 -13.46
CA MET A 254 -14.89 10.74 -14.63
C MET A 254 -13.95 10.59 -15.82
N ASN A 255 -13.13 11.62 -16.05
CA ASN A 255 -12.15 11.70 -17.13
C ASN A 255 -10.72 11.90 -16.58
N PRO A 256 -10.19 10.94 -15.81
CA PRO A 256 -8.83 11.01 -15.25
C PRO A 256 -7.79 10.98 -16.37
N GLY A 257 -6.82 11.89 -16.32
CA GLY A 257 -5.58 11.82 -17.08
C GLY A 257 -4.60 10.77 -16.54
N PRO A 258 -3.41 10.60 -17.16
CA PRO A 258 -2.45 9.53 -16.82
C PRO A 258 -2.04 9.50 -15.33
N PHE A 259 -1.73 10.66 -14.74
CA PHE A 259 -1.36 10.75 -13.32
C PHE A 259 -2.56 10.49 -12.39
N GLN A 260 -3.76 10.91 -12.79
CA GLN A 260 -4.98 10.75 -11.99
C GLN A 260 -5.50 9.30 -12.01
N LEU A 261 -5.20 8.53 -13.05
CA LEU A 261 -5.43 7.07 -13.09
C LEU A 261 -4.63 6.33 -12.02
N MET A 262 -3.51 6.89 -11.57
CA MET A 262 -2.68 6.33 -10.50
C MET A 262 -3.17 6.68 -9.09
N SER A 263 -4.06 7.66 -8.95
CA SER A 263 -4.57 8.10 -7.65
C SER A 263 -5.60 7.12 -7.07
N CYS A 264 -5.23 6.45 -5.98
CA CYS A 264 -6.17 5.62 -5.21
C CYS A 264 -7.27 6.45 -4.55
N LYS A 265 -6.97 7.70 -4.17
CA LYS A 265 -7.95 8.62 -3.56
C LYS A 265 -9.15 8.84 -4.48
N LEU A 266 -8.90 9.19 -5.74
CA LEU A 266 -9.97 9.44 -6.72
C LEU A 266 -10.81 8.17 -6.97
N ALA A 267 -10.16 7.00 -7.01
CA ALA A 267 -10.87 5.73 -7.18
C ALA A 267 -11.78 5.40 -6.00
N MET A 268 -11.30 5.56 -4.76
CA MET A 268 -12.10 5.31 -3.55
C MET A 268 -13.26 6.31 -3.41
N GLN A 269 -13.06 7.58 -3.76
CA GLN A 269 -14.12 8.59 -3.70
C GLN A 269 -15.27 8.29 -4.68
N LEU A 270 -14.96 7.68 -5.82
CA LEU A 270 -15.98 7.26 -6.79
C LEU A 270 -16.91 6.19 -6.22
N PHE A 271 -16.37 5.22 -5.48
CA PHE A 271 -17.14 4.15 -4.83
C PHE A 271 -17.54 4.52 -3.40
N SER A 272 -18.13 5.71 -3.25
CA SER A 272 -18.54 6.24 -1.94
C SER A 272 -20.04 6.13 -1.70
N ASN A 273 -20.45 6.11 -0.44
CA ASN A 273 -21.86 6.17 -0.06
C ASN A 273 -22.56 7.44 -0.58
N SER A 274 -21.84 8.57 -0.70
CA SER A 274 -22.39 9.78 -1.32
C SER A 274 -22.72 9.56 -2.80
N MET A 275 -21.86 8.85 -3.55
CA MET A 275 -22.16 8.51 -4.94
C MET A 275 -23.41 7.63 -5.03
N ALA A 276 -23.50 6.60 -4.18
CA ALA A 276 -24.69 5.74 -4.13
C ALA A 276 -25.97 6.53 -3.82
N ALA A 277 -25.96 7.40 -2.81
CA ALA A 277 -27.13 8.20 -2.44
C ALA A 277 -27.58 9.15 -3.57
N THR A 278 -26.63 9.75 -4.30
CA THR A 278 -26.97 10.60 -5.45
C THR A 278 -27.57 9.79 -6.59
N ILE A 279 -27.02 8.61 -6.91
CA ILE A 279 -27.60 7.70 -7.92
C ILE A 279 -29.04 7.33 -7.54
N GLU A 280 -29.27 6.93 -6.30
CA GLU A 280 -30.60 6.59 -5.78
C GLU A 280 -31.59 7.76 -5.91
N THR A 281 -31.15 8.96 -5.55
CA THR A 281 -31.95 10.18 -5.69
C THR A 281 -32.31 10.47 -7.16
N CYS A 282 -31.35 10.35 -8.08
CA CYS A 282 -31.58 10.57 -9.51
C CYS A 282 -32.51 9.51 -10.15
N ILE A 283 -32.51 8.29 -9.63
CA ILE A 283 -33.44 7.23 -10.05
C ILE A 283 -34.85 7.57 -9.55
N MET A 284 -35.00 7.91 -8.27
CA MET A 284 -36.31 8.24 -7.68
C MET A 284 -36.93 9.50 -8.28
N SER A 285 -36.11 10.50 -8.59
CA SER A 285 -36.55 11.73 -9.28
C SER A 285 -36.81 11.53 -10.78
N LYS A 286 -36.60 10.32 -11.32
CA LYS A 286 -36.72 9.96 -12.75
C LYS A 286 -35.82 10.79 -13.67
N GLN A 287 -34.77 11.41 -13.14
CA GLN A 287 -33.78 12.17 -13.91
C GLN A 287 -32.81 11.24 -14.64
N LEU A 288 -32.45 10.11 -14.03
CA LEU A 288 -31.62 9.09 -14.66
C LEU A 288 -32.49 8.00 -15.30
N LYS A 289 -32.56 7.99 -16.63
CA LYS A 289 -33.27 6.96 -17.41
C LYS A 289 -32.28 5.95 -17.97
N SER A 290 -31.81 5.06 -17.11
CA SER A 290 -30.93 3.96 -17.51
C SER A 290 -31.40 2.63 -16.94
N ASN A 291 -31.42 1.61 -17.79
CA ASN A 291 -31.81 0.24 -17.39
C ASN A 291 -30.77 -0.42 -16.48
N THR A 292 -29.54 0.11 -16.43
CA THR A 292 -28.44 -0.40 -15.59
C THR A 292 -28.28 0.37 -14.28
N ALA A 293 -28.98 1.50 -14.10
CA ALA A 293 -28.80 2.41 -12.97
C ALA A 293 -28.97 1.73 -11.60
N LEU A 294 -30.02 0.92 -11.44
CA LEU A 294 -30.28 0.19 -10.19
C LEU A 294 -29.18 -0.83 -9.87
N ASN A 295 -28.61 -1.47 -10.89
CA ASN A 295 -27.52 -2.43 -10.71
C ASN A 295 -26.22 -1.71 -10.37
N THR A 296 -25.95 -0.58 -11.02
CA THR A 296 -24.79 0.27 -10.74
C THR A 296 -24.86 0.82 -9.31
N LEU A 297 -26.05 1.21 -8.84
CA LEU A 297 -26.30 1.60 -7.45
C LEU A 297 -25.94 0.47 -6.46
N ASP A 298 -26.46 -0.74 -6.65
CA ASP A 298 -26.19 -1.89 -5.77
C ASP A 298 -24.69 -2.21 -5.74
N MET A 299 -24.03 -2.22 -6.90
CA MET A 299 -22.59 -2.43 -7.00
C MET A 299 -21.79 -1.36 -6.24
N VAL A 300 -22.12 -0.09 -6.38
CA VAL A 300 -21.42 1.00 -5.68
C VAL A 300 -21.63 0.92 -4.16
N LYS A 301 -22.83 0.58 -3.69
CA LYS A 301 -23.11 0.37 -2.25
C LYS A 301 -22.27 -0.80 -1.69
N GLU A 302 -22.26 -1.93 -2.38
CA GLU A 302 -21.48 -3.12 -1.98
C GLU A 302 -19.97 -2.83 -1.99
N LEU A 303 -19.47 -2.10 -2.99
CA LEU A 303 -18.06 -1.69 -3.06
C LEU A 303 -17.68 -0.69 -1.95
N ASN A 304 -18.54 0.27 -1.62
CA ASN A 304 -18.32 1.19 -0.50
C ASN A 304 -18.19 0.41 0.81
N ASN A 305 -19.15 -0.49 1.08
CA ASN A 305 -19.16 -1.27 2.31
C ASN A 305 -17.93 -2.21 2.39
N LEU A 306 -17.53 -2.80 1.27
CA LEU A 306 -16.31 -3.60 1.19
C LEU A 306 -15.06 -2.79 1.50
N LEU A 307 -14.96 -1.57 0.96
CA LEU A 307 -13.86 -0.67 1.26
C LEU A 307 -13.84 -0.28 2.74
N ASP A 308 -15.00 0.01 3.33
CA ASP A 308 -15.13 0.37 4.74
C ASP A 308 -14.66 -0.76 5.66
N VAL A 309 -15.01 -2.03 5.36
CA VAL A 309 -14.55 -3.21 6.12
C VAL A 309 -13.04 -3.40 6.00
N LEU A 310 -12.51 -3.35 4.78
CA LEU A 310 -11.09 -3.59 4.50
C LEU A 310 -10.16 -2.45 4.94
N ASN A 311 -10.71 -1.28 5.24
CA ASN A 311 -9.95 -0.09 5.67
C ASN A 311 -10.43 0.43 7.04
N SER A 312 -10.98 -0.46 7.87
CA SER A 312 -11.38 -0.17 9.25
C SER A 312 -10.16 0.23 10.10
N LYS A 313 -10.37 1.18 11.02
CA LYS A 313 -9.30 1.74 11.89
C LYS A 313 -9.68 1.85 13.36
N SER A 314 -10.97 1.68 13.67
CA SER A 314 -11.54 1.93 14.99
C SER A 314 -12.20 0.66 15.50
N LEU A 315 -12.11 0.41 16.81
CA LEU A 315 -12.84 -0.70 17.45
C LEU A 315 -14.36 -0.50 17.36
N PHE A 316 -14.81 0.75 17.47
CA PHE A 316 -16.21 1.14 17.40
C PHE A 316 -16.36 2.34 16.46
N ASP A 317 -17.37 2.28 15.59
CA ASP A 317 -17.78 3.34 14.67
C ASP A 317 -19.32 3.31 14.55
N LYS A 318 -19.93 4.43 14.18
CA LYS A 318 -21.38 4.48 13.92
C LYS A 318 -21.75 3.62 12.71
N ASN A 319 -20.84 3.47 11.75
CA ASN A 319 -21.00 2.53 10.65
C ASN A 319 -20.47 1.15 11.09
N PRO A 320 -21.30 0.10 11.18
CA PRO A 320 -20.87 -1.25 11.53
C PRO A 320 -19.73 -1.74 10.62
N PHE A 321 -19.74 -1.39 9.34
CA PHE A 321 -18.71 -1.80 8.39
C PHE A 321 -17.35 -1.17 8.64
N LYS A 322 -17.25 -0.08 9.42
CA LYS A 322 -15.97 0.57 9.76
C LYS A 322 -15.37 0.09 11.10
N CYS A 323 -16.08 -0.76 11.83
CA CYS A 323 -15.59 -1.35 13.06
C CYS A 323 -14.55 -2.44 12.79
N ALA A 324 -13.70 -2.70 13.78
CA ALA A 324 -12.74 -3.80 13.72
C ALA A 324 -13.46 -5.16 13.55
N ILE A 325 -12.86 -6.02 12.72
CA ILE A 325 -13.35 -7.38 12.48
C ILE A 325 -13.16 -8.19 13.77
N SER A 326 -14.24 -8.80 14.27
CA SER A 326 -14.24 -9.60 15.50
C SER A 326 -15.21 -10.77 15.39
N GLN A 327 -15.00 -11.84 16.16
CA GLN A 327 -15.94 -12.96 16.21
C GLN A 327 -17.27 -12.56 16.86
N GLU A 328 -17.24 -11.60 17.80
CA GLU A 328 -18.42 -11.05 18.48
C GLU A 328 -19.35 -10.27 17.53
N ARG A 329 -18.81 -9.78 16.40
CA ARG A 329 -19.57 -9.09 15.36
C ARG A 329 -19.37 -9.80 14.03
N PRO A 330 -20.17 -10.85 13.76
CA PRO A 330 -19.99 -11.65 12.54
C PRO A 330 -20.42 -10.90 11.28
N GLN A 331 -21.13 -9.78 11.38
CA GLN A 331 -21.66 -9.01 10.24
C GLN A 331 -20.58 -8.66 9.21
N GLN A 332 -19.39 -8.23 9.64
CA GLN A 332 -18.29 -7.89 8.73
C GLN A 332 -17.75 -9.16 8.06
N LEU A 333 -17.65 -10.27 8.80
CA LEU A 333 -17.15 -11.55 8.27
C LEU A 333 -18.15 -12.15 7.28
N GLU A 334 -19.44 -12.17 7.61
CA GLU A 334 -20.52 -12.59 6.72
C GLU A 334 -20.55 -11.74 5.45
N PHE A 335 -20.38 -10.42 5.59
CA PHE A 335 -20.28 -9.51 4.46
C PHE A 335 -19.07 -9.81 3.58
N LEU A 336 -17.90 -10.13 4.15
CA LEU A 336 -16.72 -10.54 3.40
C LEU A 336 -16.94 -11.88 2.67
N ILE A 337 -17.61 -12.85 3.28
CA ILE A 337 -17.94 -14.15 2.66
C ILE A 337 -18.91 -13.94 1.50
N LYS A 338 -19.96 -13.13 1.69
CA LYS A 338 -20.88 -12.71 0.62
C LYS A 338 -20.12 -12.00 -0.49
N SER A 339 -19.17 -11.13 -0.13
CA SER A 339 -18.36 -10.38 -1.07
C SER A 339 -17.47 -11.26 -1.91
N LYS A 340 -16.85 -12.27 -1.31
CA LYS A 340 -16.07 -13.29 -2.01
C LYS A 340 -16.91 -13.98 -3.09
N SER A 341 -18.13 -14.42 -2.75
CA SER A 341 -19.02 -15.12 -3.69
C SER A 341 -19.37 -14.29 -4.93
N TRP A 342 -19.75 -13.02 -4.77
CA TRP A 342 -20.08 -12.20 -5.93
C TRP A 342 -18.85 -11.73 -6.70
N LEU A 343 -17.69 -11.53 -6.04
CA LEU A 343 -16.43 -11.18 -6.71
C LEU A 343 -15.96 -12.29 -7.65
N GLU A 344 -16.15 -13.56 -7.28
CA GLU A 344 -15.84 -14.71 -8.13
C GLU A 344 -16.71 -14.76 -9.40
N ASN A 345 -17.93 -14.22 -9.31
CA ASN A 345 -18.89 -14.16 -10.40
C ASN A 345 -18.84 -12.85 -11.21
N LEU A 346 -18.02 -11.88 -10.80
CA LEU A 346 -17.90 -10.59 -11.46
C LEU A 346 -17.22 -10.78 -12.83
N LYS A 347 -17.96 -10.49 -13.90
CA LYS A 347 -17.45 -10.64 -15.28
C LYS A 347 -17.30 -9.29 -15.95
N LYS A 348 -16.25 -9.17 -16.75
CA LYS A 348 -15.98 -7.99 -17.57
C LYS A 348 -16.66 -8.13 -18.92
N VAL A 349 -17.43 -7.12 -19.31
CA VAL A 349 -18.04 -7.01 -20.63
C VAL A 349 -17.31 -5.92 -21.40
N LYS A 350 -16.68 -6.28 -22.53
CA LYS A 350 -16.08 -5.29 -23.41
C LYS A 350 -17.21 -4.38 -23.92
N SER A 351 -17.11 -3.07 -23.66
CA SER A 351 -18.01 -2.12 -24.29
C SER A 351 -17.73 -2.13 -25.80
N LYS A 352 -18.79 -2.09 -26.62
CA LYS A 352 -18.69 -2.12 -28.09
C LYS A 352 -18.03 -0.85 -28.69
N HIS A 353 -17.66 0.14 -27.88
CA HIS A 353 -17.05 1.40 -28.33
C HIS A 353 -15.55 1.31 -28.69
N ARG A 354 -15.03 0.12 -29.01
CA ARG A 354 -13.62 -0.06 -29.38
C ARG A 354 -13.38 -0.26 -30.87
N GLN A 355 -14.33 0.17 -31.71
CA GLN A 355 -14.22 0.10 -33.17
C GLN A 355 -13.92 1.43 -33.87
N GLU A 356 -13.87 2.55 -33.16
CA GLU A 356 -13.50 3.85 -33.76
C GLU A 356 -12.69 4.66 -32.76
N GLU A 357 -11.37 4.42 -32.72
CA GLU A 357 -10.31 5.38 -32.37
C GLU A 357 -8.94 4.77 -32.68
#